data_AF-I9RRM3-F1
#
_entry.id   AF-I9RRM3-F1
#
_cell.length_a   1.000
_cell.length_b   1.000
_cell.length_c   1.000
_cell.angle_alpha   90.00
_cell.angle_beta   90.00
_cell.angle_gamma   90.00
#
_symmetry.space_group_name_H-M   'P 1'
#
loop_
_entity.id
_entity.type
_entity.pdbx_description
1 polymer ?
#
loop_
_entity_poly.entity_id
_entity_poly.type
_entity_poly.pdbx_seq_one_letter_code
_entity_poly.pdbx_strand_id
1 'polypeptide(L)'
;MDYQTFNEIFNRFVFGTSKAKLLENIAENPERYLGIFRPTKPKTKLLQNLLTSHEIKFGDAFECLIEQYLKDHNFSPLSKKIPYYNKDKEKRESLELDQFAKKDNTYYFIEQKMRDDHDSAKKRGQIDNFERKLEALIHHYGEYGENIQGYFYFIDEGLNKNQNYYKEEL
;
A
#
# COMPACT_ATOMS: atom_id res chain seq x y z
N MET A 1 -21.05 -0.53 2.94
CA MET A 1 -20.49 -0.14 4.25
C MET A 1 -21.14 1.14 4.75
N ASP A 2 -21.64 1.14 5.98
CA ASP A 2 -22.13 2.35 6.65
C ASP A 2 -21.00 3.15 7.32
N TYR A 3 -21.33 4.36 7.76
CA TYR A 3 -20.39 5.26 8.42
C TYR A 3 -19.83 4.70 9.73
N GLN A 4 -20.62 3.95 10.51
CA GLN A 4 -20.17 3.42 11.79
C GLN A 4 -19.07 2.38 11.59
N THR A 5 -19.29 1.43 10.69
CA THR A 5 -18.33 0.40 10.29
C THR A 5 -17.05 1.04 9.74
N PHE A 6 -17.18 2.05 8.87
CA PHE A 6 -16.04 2.81 8.36
C PHE A 6 -15.23 3.41 9.51
N ASN A 7 -15.89 4.13 10.43
CA ASN A 7 -15.24 4.86 11.51
C ASN A 7 -14.57 3.91 12.50
N GLU A 8 -15.16 2.75 12.78
CA GLU A 8 -14.57 1.72 13.63
C GLU A 8 -13.28 1.14 13.02
N ILE A 9 -13.32 0.74 11.75
CA ILE A 9 -12.13 0.24 11.04
C ILE A 9 -11.05 1.32 11.04
N PHE A 10 -11.40 2.54 10.60
CA PHE A 10 -10.48 3.65 10.49
C PHE A 10 -9.78 3.97 11.82
N ASN A 11 -10.54 4.17 12.89
CA ASN A 11 -9.98 4.55 14.18
C ASN A 11 -9.11 3.45 14.79
N ARG A 12 -9.50 2.18 14.59
CA ARG A 12 -8.71 1.04 15.06
C ARG A 12 -7.33 1.02 14.43
N PHE A 13 -7.24 1.21 13.12
CA PHE A 13 -5.95 1.22 12.41
C PHE A 13 -5.12 2.45 12.78
N VAL A 14 -5.67 3.65 12.64
CA VAL A 14 -4.88 4.90 12.73
C VAL A 14 -4.47 5.20 14.17
N PHE A 15 -5.36 5.02 15.14
CA PHE A 15 -5.14 5.48 16.52
C PHE A 15 -4.93 4.35 17.54
N GLY A 16 -5.29 3.10 17.22
CA GLY A 16 -5.37 2.02 18.20
C GLY A 16 -4.03 1.65 18.86
N THR A 17 -2.93 1.55 18.10
CA THR A 17 -1.66 0.99 18.60
C THR A 17 -0.48 1.96 18.57
N SER A 18 -0.67 3.21 18.15
CA SER A 18 0.43 4.13 17.81
C SER A 18 1.31 4.48 19.00
N LYS A 19 0.73 4.59 20.20
CA LYS A 19 1.47 4.86 21.44
C LYS A 19 2.30 3.66 21.91
N ALA A 20 1.71 2.46 21.89
CA ALA A 20 2.43 1.24 22.25
C ALA A 20 3.62 1.01 21.30
N LYS A 21 3.40 1.17 19.99
CA LYS A 21 4.47 1.01 19.00
C LYS A 21 5.58 2.06 19.15
N LEU A 22 5.24 3.28 19.56
CA LEU A 22 6.25 4.28 19.89
C LEU A 22 7.17 3.81 21.03
N LEU A 23 6.60 3.27 22.11
CA LEU A 23 7.38 2.78 23.25
C LEU A 23 8.31 1.62 22.85
N GLU A 24 7.81 0.67 22.06
CA GLU A 24 8.63 -0.41 21.49
C GLU A 24 9.79 0.15 20.66
N ASN A 25 9.49 1.08 19.72
CA ASN A 25 10.51 1.67 18.86
C ASN A 25 11.59 2.43 19.67
N ILE A 26 11.23 3.04 20.80
CA ILE A 26 12.19 3.71 21.70
C ILE A 26 13.05 2.67 22.42
N ALA A 27 12.44 1.60 22.93
CA ALA A 27 13.15 0.55 23.65
C ALA A 27 14.15 -0.18 22.74
N GLU A 28 13.76 -0.48 21.49
CA GLU A 28 14.60 -1.18 20.52
C GLU A 28 15.73 -0.29 19.97
N ASN A 29 15.46 1.01 19.78
CA ASN A 29 16.38 1.92 19.07
C ASN A 29 16.50 3.30 19.75
N PRO A 30 16.96 3.38 21.01
CA PRO A 30 16.98 4.63 21.78
C PRO A 30 17.87 5.72 21.15
N GLU A 31 18.97 5.33 20.49
CA GLU A 31 19.88 6.26 19.80
C GLU A 31 19.19 7.01 18.64
N ARG A 32 18.13 6.45 18.05
CA ARG A 32 17.31 7.14 17.05
C ARG A 32 16.64 8.40 17.62
N TYR A 33 16.49 8.48 18.93
CA TYR A 33 15.86 9.61 19.63
C TYR A 33 16.86 10.48 20.37
N LEU A 34 17.97 9.90 20.87
CA LEU A 34 18.92 10.56 21.77
C LEU A 34 20.35 10.70 21.23
N GLY A 35 20.64 10.20 20.02
CA GLY A 35 22.01 10.15 19.49
C GLY A 35 22.70 11.51 19.38
N ILE A 36 24.01 11.54 19.67
CA ILE A 36 24.85 12.75 19.75
C ILE A 36 24.94 13.51 18.42
N PHE A 37 24.87 12.81 17.29
CA PHE A 37 24.92 13.40 15.94
C PHE A 37 23.52 13.70 15.35
N ARG A 38 22.55 14.06 16.20
CA ARG A 38 21.20 14.42 15.74
C ARG A 38 21.01 15.94 15.71
N PRO A 39 20.64 16.52 14.55
CA PRO A 39 20.36 17.97 14.44
C PRO A 39 18.99 18.38 15.04
N THR A 40 18.23 17.45 15.61
CA THR A 40 16.83 17.65 16.03
C THR A 40 16.63 17.18 17.45
N LYS A 41 15.76 17.87 18.20
CA LYS A 41 15.48 17.55 19.60
C LYS A 41 14.75 16.21 19.73
N PRO A 42 14.94 15.46 20.83
CA PRO A 42 14.25 14.19 21.06
C PRO A 42 12.72 14.30 20.95
N LYS A 43 12.11 15.36 21.50
CA LYS A 43 10.67 15.66 21.40
C LYS A 43 10.18 15.66 19.95
N THR A 44 10.95 16.28 19.04
CA THR A 44 10.60 16.35 17.62
C THR A 44 10.65 14.96 16.98
N LYS A 45 11.58 14.10 17.39
CA LYS A 45 11.68 12.73 16.87
C LYS A 45 10.59 11.80 17.37
N LEU A 46 10.16 11.97 18.62
CA LEU A 46 8.98 11.27 19.15
C LEU A 46 7.73 11.64 18.34
N LEU A 47 7.50 12.94 18.13
CA LEU A 47 6.37 13.42 17.33
C LEU A 47 6.45 12.93 15.88
N GLN A 48 7.63 13.02 15.26
CA GLN A 48 7.84 12.53 13.90
C GLN A 48 7.51 11.04 13.77
N ASN A 49 7.93 10.21 14.74
CA ASN A 49 7.62 8.77 14.72
C ASN A 49 6.10 8.54 14.76
N LEU A 50 5.39 9.22 15.65
CA LEU A 50 3.93 9.11 15.74
C LEU A 50 3.22 9.53 14.45
N LEU A 51 3.59 10.69 13.88
CA LEU A 51 2.97 11.20 12.67
C LEU A 51 3.23 10.28 11.48
N THR A 52 4.47 9.82 11.29
CA THR A 52 4.80 8.85 10.23
C THR A 52 4.05 7.53 10.44
N SER A 53 3.90 7.07 11.69
CA SER A 53 3.11 5.87 11.98
C SER A 53 1.65 6.06 11.59
N HIS A 54 1.06 7.24 11.84
CA HIS A 54 -0.31 7.52 11.44
C HIS A 54 -0.47 7.52 9.91
N GLU A 55 0.45 8.13 9.17
CA GLU A 55 0.43 8.13 7.70
C GLU A 55 0.48 6.72 7.10
N ILE A 56 1.33 5.84 7.65
CA ILE A 56 1.40 4.43 7.21
C ILE A 56 0.08 3.73 7.50
N LYS A 57 -0.40 3.82 8.74
CA LYS A 57 -1.65 3.19 9.17
C LYS A 57 -2.89 3.73 8.48
N PHE A 58 -2.83 4.97 8.01
CA PHE A 58 -3.88 5.57 7.20
C PHE A 58 -3.99 4.86 5.85
N GLY A 59 -2.86 4.55 5.20
CA GLY A 59 -2.81 3.67 4.03
C GLY A 59 -3.41 2.30 4.33
N ASP A 60 -2.92 1.62 5.37
CA ASP A 60 -3.41 0.29 5.77
C ASP A 60 -4.93 0.28 6.04
N ALA A 61 -5.45 1.36 6.65
CA ALA A 61 -6.86 1.53 6.92
C ALA A 61 -7.67 1.57 5.61
N PHE A 62 -7.23 2.38 4.64
CA PHE A 62 -7.90 2.48 3.34
C PHE A 62 -7.83 1.18 2.54
N GLU A 63 -6.72 0.46 2.61
CA GLU A 63 -6.64 -0.88 2.01
C GLU A 63 -7.70 -1.81 2.59
N CYS A 64 -7.87 -1.82 3.91
CA CYS A 64 -8.89 -2.63 4.57
C CYS A 64 -10.32 -2.17 4.22
N LEU A 65 -10.55 -0.86 4.20
CA LEU A 65 -11.86 -0.27 3.89
C LEU A 65 -12.29 -0.55 2.45
N ILE A 66 -11.37 -0.42 1.49
CA ILE A 66 -11.65 -0.70 0.08
C ILE A 66 -11.87 -2.19 -0.14
N GLU A 67 -11.10 -3.06 0.53
CA GLU A 67 -11.36 -4.50 0.48
C GLU A 67 -12.77 -4.85 0.96
N GLN A 68 -13.22 -4.24 2.07
CA GLN A 68 -14.57 -4.45 2.58
C GLN A 68 -15.62 -3.88 1.62
N TYR A 69 -15.38 -2.71 1.05
CA TYR A 69 -16.25 -2.11 0.04
C TYR A 69 -16.40 -3.03 -1.19
N LEU A 70 -15.31 -3.61 -1.67
CA LEU A 70 -15.34 -4.56 -2.79
C LEU A 70 -16.16 -5.82 -2.45
N LYS A 71 -16.00 -6.38 -1.24
CA LYS A 71 -16.82 -7.50 -0.76
C LYS A 71 -18.31 -7.16 -0.76
N ASP A 72 -18.68 -5.99 -0.23
CA ASP A 72 -20.05 -5.51 -0.20
C ASP A 72 -20.66 -5.38 -1.62
N HIS A 73 -19.81 -5.23 -2.66
CA HIS A 73 -20.20 -5.13 -4.07
C HIS A 73 -20.00 -6.42 -4.88
N ASN A 74 -19.97 -7.57 -4.19
CA ASN A 74 -19.87 -8.93 -4.74
C ASN A 74 -18.55 -9.25 -5.46
N PHE A 75 -17.47 -8.54 -5.12
CA PHE A 75 -16.14 -8.98 -5.52
C PHE A 75 -15.66 -10.07 -4.55
N SER A 76 -15.18 -11.19 -5.08
CA SER A 76 -14.58 -12.29 -4.33
C SER A 76 -13.08 -12.03 -4.15
N PRO A 77 -12.60 -11.68 -2.95
CA PRO A 77 -11.17 -11.43 -2.73
C PRO A 77 -10.35 -12.69 -2.99
N LEU A 78 -9.16 -12.49 -3.54
CA LEU A 78 -8.17 -13.52 -3.82
C LEU A 78 -6.91 -13.30 -2.96
N SER A 79 -5.96 -14.23 -3.04
CA SER A 79 -4.68 -14.09 -2.33
C SER A 79 -3.97 -12.80 -2.76
N LYS A 80 -3.65 -11.97 -1.77
CA LYS A 80 -2.79 -10.78 -1.95
C LYS A 80 -1.32 -11.14 -2.11
N LYS A 81 -0.95 -12.41 -1.91
CA LYS A 81 0.42 -12.90 -2.08
C LYS A 81 0.54 -13.68 -3.37
N ILE A 82 1.47 -13.26 -4.22
CA ILE A 82 1.77 -13.94 -5.47
C ILE A 82 3.22 -14.41 -5.51
N PRO A 83 3.49 -15.70 -5.80
CA PRO A 83 4.84 -16.18 -6.00
C PRO A 83 5.48 -15.52 -7.22
N TYR A 84 6.72 -15.09 -7.06
CA TYR A 84 7.51 -14.46 -8.11
C TYR A 84 8.93 -15.02 -8.08
N TYR A 85 9.50 -15.32 -9.25
CA TYR A 85 10.91 -15.72 -9.34
C TYR A 85 11.76 -14.49 -9.63
N ASN A 86 12.55 -14.07 -8.65
CA ASN A 86 13.50 -12.98 -8.80
C ASN A 86 14.73 -13.51 -9.51
N LYS A 87 14.88 -13.15 -10.79
CA LYS A 87 16.01 -13.60 -11.63
C LYS A 87 17.35 -13.10 -11.10
N ASP A 88 17.42 -11.86 -10.62
CA ASP A 88 18.68 -11.25 -10.16
C ASP A 88 19.22 -11.93 -8.90
N LYS A 89 18.34 -12.48 -8.06
CA LYS A 89 18.70 -13.17 -6.82
C LYS A 89 18.58 -14.69 -6.90
N GLU A 90 18.23 -15.21 -8.07
CA GLU A 90 17.97 -16.64 -8.34
C GLU A 90 17.10 -17.33 -7.27
N LYS A 91 16.05 -16.65 -6.79
CA LYS A 91 15.21 -17.17 -5.71
C LYS A 91 13.74 -16.84 -5.87
N ARG A 92 12.89 -17.70 -5.29
CA ARG A 92 11.46 -17.44 -5.17
C ARG A 92 11.21 -16.44 -4.04
N GLU A 93 10.53 -15.36 -4.39
CA GLU A 93 10.02 -14.35 -3.48
C GLU A 93 8.48 -14.31 -3.57
N SER A 94 7.83 -13.55 -2.68
CA SER A 94 6.41 -13.26 -2.79
C SER A 94 6.26 -11.76 -3.00
N LEU A 95 5.46 -11.37 -3.99
CA LEU A 95 4.98 -9.99 -4.10
C LEU A 95 3.68 -9.87 -3.32
N GLU A 96 3.48 -8.72 -2.68
CA GLU A 96 2.24 -8.38 -1.98
C GLU A 96 1.43 -7.39 -2.83
N LEU A 97 0.15 -7.67 -3.02
CA LEU A 97 -0.81 -6.90 -3.78
C LEU A 97 -1.73 -6.17 -2.80
N ASP A 98 -2.07 -4.92 -3.11
CA ASP A 98 -2.94 -4.13 -2.22
C ASP A 98 -4.37 -4.70 -2.28
N GLN A 99 -4.90 -4.88 -3.50
CA GLN A 99 -6.16 -5.60 -3.74
C GLN A 99 -6.04 -6.55 -4.93
N PHE A 100 -6.59 -7.75 -4.77
CA PHE A 100 -6.82 -8.67 -5.86
C PHE A 100 -8.13 -9.41 -5.64
N ALA A 101 -9.06 -9.32 -6.59
CA ALA A 101 -10.39 -9.91 -6.45
C ALA A 101 -10.97 -10.35 -7.80
N LYS A 102 -11.91 -11.28 -7.77
CA LYS A 102 -12.66 -11.74 -8.94
C LYS A 102 -14.09 -11.26 -8.87
N LYS A 103 -14.63 -10.82 -10.01
CA LYS A 103 -16.06 -10.61 -10.20
C LYS A 103 -16.45 -11.11 -11.57
N ASP A 104 -17.48 -11.95 -11.62
CA ASP A 104 -17.90 -12.65 -12.82
C ASP A 104 -16.74 -13.44 -13.45
N ASN A 105 -16.36 -13.14 -14.70
CA ASN A 105 -15.24 -13.76 -15.38
C ASN A 105 -13.96 -12.90 -15.40
N THR A 106 -13.94 -11.79 -14.67
CA THR A 106 -12.86 -10.81 -14.69
C THR A 106 -12.11 -10.78 -13.36
N TYR A 107 -10.78 -10.69 -13.43
CA TYR A 107 -9.90 -10.53 -12.29
C TYR A 107 -9.47 -9.07 -12.19
N TYR A 108 -9.56 -8.48 -11.00
CA TYR A 108 -9.28 -7.08 -10.72
C TYR A 108 -8.07 -7.00 -9.81
N PHE A 109 -6.98 -6.45 -10.32
CA PHE A 109 -5.80 -6.07 -9.56
C PHE A 109 -5.81 -4.56 -9.36
N ILE A 110 -5.76 -4.10 -8.12
CA ILE A 110 -5.74 -2.67 -7.80
C ILE A 110 -4.52 -2.39 -6.93
N GLU A 111 -3.63 -1.54 -7.42
CA GLU A 111 -2.55 -0.94 -6.65
C GLU A 111 -3.05 0.41 -6.13
N GLN A 112 -2.97 0.62 -4.82
CA GLN A 112 -3.52 1.78 -4.14
C GLN A 112 -2.41 2.71 -3.70
N LYS A 113 -2.64 4.01 -3.88
CA LYS A 113 -1.78 5.07 -3.36
C LYS A 113 -2.64 6.15 -2.75
N MET A 114 -2.18 6.72 -1.63
CA MET A 114 -2.94 7.80 -1.00
C MET A 114 -3.00 9.05 -1.88
N ARG A 115 -1.94 9.37 -2.62
CA ARG A 115 -1.76 10.64 -3.34
C ARG A 115 -0.71 10.54 -4.45
N ASP A 116 -0.80 11.43 -5.44
CA ASP A 116 0.20 11.62 -6.49
C ASP A 116 0.93 12.97 -6.33
N ASP A 117 1.94 12.98 -5.45
CA ASP A 117 2.79 14.16 -5.18
C ASP A 117 4.30 13.87 -5.19
N HIS A 118 4.68 12.66 -5.59
CA HIS A 118 6.03 12.15 -5.40
C HIS A 118 7.08 12.73 -6.35
N ASP A 119 8.35 12.47 -6.05
CA ASP A 119 9.48 12.77 -6.93
C ASP A 119 9.56 11.81 -8.13
N SER A 120 10.39 12.17 -9.11
CA SER A 120 10.52 11.43 -10.37
C SER A 120 11.10 10.03 -10.23
N ALA A 121 11.94 9.76 -9.22
CA ALA A 121 12.48 8.43 -9.00
C ALA A 121 11.39 7.50 -8.41
N LYS A 122 10.63 8.02 -7.45
CA LYS A 122 9.57 7.28 -6.77
C LYS A 122 8.40 6.96 -7.69
N LYS A 123 7.99 7.87 -8.58
CA LYS A 123 6.90 7.58 -9.54
C LYS A 123 7.26 6.49 -10.55
N ARG A 124 8.51 6.47 -11.05
CA ARG A 124 8.99 5.40 -11.94
C ARG A 124 9.03 4.05 -11.24
N GLY A 125 9.62 4.02 -10.04
CA GLY A 125 9.64 2.78 -9.24
C GLY A 125 8.26 2.27 -8.84
N GLN A 126 7.23 3.13 -8.80
CA GLN A 126 5.84 2.71 -8.61
C GLN A 126 5.26 2.01 -9.84
N ILE A 127 5.53 2.53 -11.05
CA ILE A 127 5.16 1.88 -12.31
C ILE A 127 5.89 0.54 -12.44
N ASP A 128 7.22 0.52 -12.27
CA ASP A 128 8.01 -0.72 -12.35
C ASP A 128 7.48 -1.79 -11.38
N ASN A 129 7.06 -1.39 -10.18
CA ASN A 129 6.50 -2.30 -9.20
C ASN A 129 5.10 -2.80 -9.59
N PHE A 130 4.27 -1.94 -10.18
CA PHE A 130 2.94 -2.30 -10.68
C PHE A 130 3.04 -3.29 -11.84
N GLU A 131 3.86 -2.98 -12.85
CA GLU A 131 4.09 -3.85 -14.01
C GLU A 131 4.61 -5.21 -13.57
N ARG A 132 5.63 -5.25 -12.70
CA ARG A 132 6.17 -6.51 -12.17
C ARG A 132 5.11 -7.35 -11.45
N LYS A 133 4.20 -6.73 -10.69
CA LYS A 133 3.09 -7.43 -10.03
C LYS A 133 2.09 -7.97 -11.06
N LEU A 134 1.77 -7.18 -12.08
CA LEU A 134 0.85 -7.55 -13.14
C LEU A 134 1.40 -8.70 -14.00
N GLU A 135 2.68 -8.64 -14.39
CA GLU A 135 3.37 -9.72 -15.11
C GLU A 135 3.38 -11.02 -14.29
N ALA A 136 3.68 -10.93 -12.98
CA ALA A 136 3.63 -12.08 -12.10
C ALA A 136 2.22 -12.69 -12.02
N LEU A 137 1.19 -11.85 -11.99
CA LEU A 137 -0.22 -12.25 -12.04
C LEU A 137 -0.58 -12.98 -13.33
N ILE A 138 -0.27 -12.37 -14.48
CA ILE A 138 -0.54 -12.96 -15.80
C ILE A 138 0.16 -14.31 -15.92
N HIS A 139 1.43 -14.40 -15.54
CA HIS A 139 2.18 -15.66 -15.58
C HIS A 139 1.59 -16.72 -14.62
N HIS A 140 1.14 -16.33 -13.43
CA HIS A 140 0.58 -17.27 -12.46
C HIS A 140 -0.78 -17.84 -12.89
N TYR A 141 -1.60 -17.03 -13.57
CA TYR A 141 -2.95 -17.42 -14.00
C TYR A 141 -3.01 -17.96 -15.44
N GLY A 142 -1.91 -17.90 -16.20
CA GLY A 142 -1.78 -18.52 -17.52
C GLY A 142 -2.85 -18.02 -18.50
N GLU A 143 -3.63 -18.93 -19.08
CA GLU A 143 -4.72 -18.62 -20.03
C GLU A 143 -5.82 -17.74 -19.42
N TYR A 144 -5.99 -17.75 -18.09
CA TYR A 144 -6.91 -16.84 -17.41
C TYR A 144 -6.35 -15.41 -17.24
N GLY A 145 -5.06 -15.22 -17.53
CA GLY A 145 -4.37 -13.93 -17.44
C GLY A 145 -4.96 -12.86 -18.37
N GLU A 146 -5.58 -13.26 -19.48
CA GLU A 146 -6.23 -12.33 -20.42
C GLU A 146 -7.43 -11.59 -19.82
N ASN A 147 -8.01 -12.11 -18.73
CA ASN A 147 -9.13 -11.49 -18.03
C ASN A 147 -8.70 -10.64 -16.82
N ILE A 148 -7.40 -10.35 -16.67
CA ILE A 148 -6.88 -9.51 -15.59
C ILE A 148 -6.92 -8.04 -16.01
N GLN A 149 -7.61 -7.24 -15.21
CA GLN A 149 -7.64 -5.77 -15.33
C GLN A 149 -6.87 -5.16 -14.17
N GLY A 150 -5.77 -4.48 -14.49
CA GLY A 150 -4.95 -3.74 -13.54
C GLY A 150 -5.42 -2.29 -13.41
N TYR A 151 -5.51 -1.79 -12.19
CA TYR A 151 -5.86 -0.42 -11.87
C TYR A 151 -4.82 0.20 -10.95
N PHE A 152 -4.34 1.39 -11.31
CA PHE A 152 -3.51 2.21 -10.45
C PHE A 152 -4.38 3.31 -9.83
N TYR A 153 -4.74 3.18 -8.55
CA TYR A 153 -5.77 4.00 -7.91
C TYR A 153 -5.18 4.96 -6.87
N PHE A 154 -5.43 6.25 -7.08
CA PHE A 154 -5.13 7.31 -6.11
C PHE A 154 -6.38 7.67 -5.32
N ILE A 155 -6.30 7.59 -3.99
CA ILE A 155 -7.43 7.86 -3.10
C ILE A 155 -7.74 9.37 -3.04
N ASP A 156 -6.70 10.21 -2.93
CA ASP A 156 -6.84 11.66 -2.96
C ASP A 156 -6.73 12.19 -4.40
N GLU A 157 -7.86 12.60 -4.96
CA GLU A 157 -7.93 13.19 -6.31
C GLU A 157 -7.37 14.63 -6.35
N GLY A 158 -7.17 15.28 -5.21
CA GLY A 158 -6.68 16.66 -5.13
C GLY A 158 -5.20 16.84 -5.43
N LEU A 159 -4.42 15.75 -5.39
CA LEU A 159 -2.98 15.74 -5.68
C LEU A 159 -2.70 14.83 -6.88
N ASN A 160 -2.47 15.43 -8.04
CA ASN A 160 -2.36 14.77 -9.35
C ASN A 160 -1.12 15.20 -10.15
N LYS A 161 -0.03 15.50 -9.44
CA LYS A 161 1.18 16.13 -10.00
C LYS A 161 1.77 15.39 -11.21
N ASN A 162 1.70 14.06 -11.22
CA ASN A 162 2.28 13.21 -12.25
C ASN A 162 1.22 12.51 -13.12
N GLN A 163 -0.04 12.99 -13.12
CA GLN A 163 -1.13 12.36 -13.86
C GLN A 163 -0.80 12.09 -15.34
N ASN A 164 -0.15 13.03 -16.03
CA ASN A 164 0.24 12.84 -17.43
C ASN A 164 1.23 11.70 -17.61
N TYR A 165 2.20 11.57 -16.69
CA TYR A 165 3.15 10.46 -16.72
C TYR A 165 2.44 9.12 -16.56
N TYR A 166 1.54 8.98 -15.58
CA TYR A 166 0.80 7.73 -15.40
C TYR A 166 -0.12 7.38 -16.57
N LYS A 167 -0.69 8.38 -17.26
CA LYS A 167 -1.51 8.17 -18.46
C LYS A 167 -0.70 7.76 -19.70
N GLU A 168 0.57 8.11 -19.75
CA GLU A 168 1.46 7.73 -20.86
C GLU A 168 1.99 6.31 -20.69
N GLU A 169 2.16 5.86 -19.44
CA GLU A 169 2.80 4.57 -19.12
C GLU A 169 1.80 3.41 -18.91
N LEU A 170 0.52 3.69 -18.57
CA LEU A 170 -0.55 2.71 -18.33
C LEU A 170 -1.57 2.67 -19.47
#